data_AF-G1XTF6-F1
#
_entry.id   AF-G1XTF6-F1
#
_cell.length_a   1.000
_cell.length_b   1.000
_cell.length_c   1.000
_cell.angle_alpha   90.00
_cell.angle_beta   90.00
_cell.angle_gamma   90.00
#
_symmetry.space_group_name_H-M   'P 1'
#
loop_
_entity.id
_entity.type
_entity.pdbx_description
1 polymer ?
#
loop_
_entity_poly.entity_id
_entity_poly.type
_entity_poly.pdbx_seq_one_letter_code
_entity_poly.pdbx_strand_id
1 'polypeptide(L)'
;MQFGKVLGTACSTFAITNIDDLFVLATFFTESSVNKNLTPLKIAIGQYVGFSVIIVISMIGFAVAQAIPSEPIGFLGLLPILLGVWKLLGLIFPSDLEEEEEQTENVKTAGMKCIFKVASITVMNGGDNIGTYVPLFSQAEGAEIAVYVVTYYILLGIWCLIAFLIIKQRHILLIAQKYAGVVVPLLYVGLGIFIVIKSHCYPWSIQNINEGFLGNPGKAILATMTTFLLSSCITTMLWIRLRKRSAGRRTMADTDMELQSMDPISEAVNSKSGTYGSGAGVAGTAEENTGSSYRDVVPAVESISKSRDI
;
A
#
# COMPACT_ATOMS: atom_id res chain seq x y z
N MET A 1 -9.85 11.89 -32.55
CA MET A 1 -9.87 11.78 -31.07
C MET A 1 -11.28 12.03 -30.52
N GLN A 2 -11.90 11.02 -29.90
CA GLN A 2 -13.18 11.21 -29.17
C GLN A 2 -12.88 11.65 -27.74
N PHE A 3 -12.68 12.95 -27.52
CA PHE A 3 -12.19 13.49 -26.24
C PHE A 3 -12.98 12.99 -25.01
N GLY A 4 -14.31 12.94 -25.07
CA GLY A 4 -15.14 12.45 -23.97
C GLY A 4 -14.89 10.98 -23.61
N LYS A 5 -14.60 10.12 -24.60
CA LYS A 5 -14.26 8.71 -24.37
C LYS A 5 -12.90 8.56 -23.71
N VAL A 6 -11.92 9.35 -24.16
CA VAL A 6 -10.57 9.38 -23.57
C VAL A 6 -10.65 9.86 -22.13
N LEU A 7 -11.37 10.96 -21.87
CA LEU A 7 -11.54 11.48 -20.52
C LEU A 7 -12.28 10.48 -19.60
N GLY A 8 -13.34 9.83 -20.08
CA GLY A 8 -14.04 8.79 -19.35
C GLY A 8 -13.11 7.62 -18.99
N THR A 9 -12.31 7.16 -19.96
CA THR A 9 -11.32 6.09 -19.74
C THR A 9 -10.26 6.53 -18.73
N ALA A 10 -9.80 7.78 -18.79
CA ALA A 10 -8.88 8.37 -17.82
C ALA A 10 -9.47 8.33 -16.40
N CYS A 11 -10.67 8.88 -16.23
CA CYS A 11 -11.34 8.92 -14.93
C CYS A 11 -11.57 7.52 -14.35
N SER A 12 -12.06 6.59 -15.17
CA SER A 12 -12.32 5.22 -14.74
C SER A 12 -11.03 4.48 -14.36
N THR A 13 -10.00 4.52 -15.21
CA THR A 13 -8.73 3.83 -14.96
C THR A 13 -8.01 4.40 -13.74
N PHE A 14 -8.01 5.72 -13.58
CA PHE A 14 -7.47 6.38 -12.39
C PHE A 14 -8.22 5.96 -11.13
N ALA A 15 -9.56 6.01 -11.15
CA ALA A 15 -10.37 5.64 -9.99
C ALA A 15 -10.18 4.18 -9.58
N ILE A 16 -10.10 3.26 -10.55
CA ILE A 16 -9.86 1.82 -10.30
C ILE A 16 -8.50 1.58 -9.65
N THR A 17 -7.47 2.27 -10.14
CA THR A 17 -6.09 2.08 -9.70
C THR A 17 -5.75 2.76 -8.39
N ASN A 18 -6.39 3.89 -8.08
CA ASN A 18 -6.02 4.71 -6.91
C ASN A 18 -7.02 4.58 -5.74
N ILE A 19 -7.92 3.60 -5.78
CA ILE A 19 -8.87 3.38 -4.68
C ILE A 19 -8.17 2.88 -3.42
N ASP A 20 -7.15 2.02 -3.56
CA ASP A 20 -6.35 1.51 -2.45
C ASP A 20 -5.48 2.62 -1.86
N ASP A 21 -4.89 3.44 -2.73
CA ASP A 21 -4.16 4.65 -2.37
C ASP A 21 -5.01 5.64 -1.56
N LEU A 22 -6.32 5.73 -1.82
CA LEU A 22 -7.22 6.60 -1.05
C LEU A 22 -7.28 6.19 0.43
N PHE A 23 -7.27 4.88 0.73
CA PHE A 23 -7.27 4.38 2.11
C PHE A 23 -5.94 4.66 2.81
N VAL A 24 -4.82 4.40 2.11
CA VAL A 24 -3.47 4.71 2.61
C VAL A 24 -3.31 6.21 2.87
N LEU A 25 -3.84 7.03 1.97
CA LEU A 25 -3.82 8.49 2.08
C LEU A 25 -4.67 8.97 3.26
N ALA A 26 -5.84 8.38 3.50
CA ALA A 26 -6.66 8.66 4.67
C ALA A 26 -5.93 8.30 5.98
N THR A 27 -5.17 7.21 6.01
CA THR A 27 -4.32 6.83 7.15
C THR A 27 -3.23 7.86 7.40
N PHE A 28 -2.47 8.28 6.37
CA PHE A 28 -1.46 9.32 6.51
C PHE A 28 -2.04 10.63 7.02
N PHE A 29 -3.19 11.04 6.49
CA PHE A 29 -3.84 12.25 6.96
C PHE A 29 -4.36 12.13 8.40
N THR A 30 -4.75 10.93 8.84
CA THR A 30 -5.09 10.66 10.25
C THR A 30 -3.83 10.75 11.14
N GLU A 31 -2.70 10.18 10.71
CA GLU A 31 -1.39 10.30 11.39
C GLU A 31 -0.96 11.78 11.50
N SER A 32 -1.27 12.58 10.47
CA SER A 32 -0.97 14.02 10.41
C SER A 32 -1.71 14.84 11.47
N SER A 33 -2.87 14.36 11.92
CA SER A 33 -3.64 15.04 12.97
C SER A 33 -3.00 14.91 14.35
N VAL A 34 -2.08 13.95 14.54
CA VAL A 34 -1.44 13.64 15.82
C VAL A 34 0.04 14.06 15.81
N ASN A 35 0.70 14.00 14.66
CA ASN A 35 2.12 14.29 14.52
C ASN A 35 2.38 15.67 13.89
N LYS A 36 2.89 16.64 14.67
CA LYS A 36 3.19 18.01 14.21
C LYS A 36 4.19 18.09 13.05
N ASN A 37 4.99 17.05 12.82
CA ASN A 37 5.97 17.03 11.73
C ASN A 37 5.37 16.61 10.38
N LEU A 38 4.23 15.90 10.39
CA LEU A 38 3.52 15.42 9.21
C LEU A 38 2.37 16.38 8.90
N THR A 39 2.56 17.27 7.95
CA THR A 39 1.51 18.23 7.54
C THR A 39 0.77 17.71 6.31
N PRO A 40 -0.53 18.02 6.13
CA PRO A 40 -1.29 17.66 4.95
C PRO A 40 -0.60 17.99 3.62
N LEU A 41 0.07 19.15 3.57
CA LEU A 41 0.83 19.58 2.40
C LEU A 41 2.01 18.65 2.06
N LYS A 42 2.73 18.14 3.07
CA LYS A 42 3.86 17.21 2.86
C LYS A 42 3.39 15.85 2.35
N ILE A 43 2.21 15.41 2.82
CA ILE A 43 1.58 14.18 2.32
C ILE A 43 1.21 14.36 0.85
N ALA A 44 0.55 15.46 0.51
CA ALA A 44 0.21 15.76 -0.89
C ALA A 44 1.47 15.82 -1.77
N ILE A 45 2.52 16.54 -1.35
CA ILE A 45 3.80 16.59 -2.09
C ILE A 45 4.40 15.19 -2.25
N GLY A 46 4.42 14.38 -1.19
CA GLY A 46 4.91 13.00 -1.25
C GLY A 46 4.13 12.15 -2.25
N GLN A 47 2.80 12.30 -2.28
CA GLN A 47 1.96 11.60 -3.26
C GLN A 47 2.24 12.06 -4.69
N TYR A 48 2.33 13.37 -4.96
CA TYR A 48 2.68 13.86 -6.30
C TYR A 48 4.06 13.36 -6.74
N VAL A 49 5.05 13.30 -5.84
CA VAL A 49 6.39 12.76 -6.14
C VAL A 49 6.32 11.25 -6.43
N GLY A 50 5.68 10.45 -5.58
CA GLY A 50 5.54 9.01 -5.77
C GLY A 50 4.75 8.67 -7.05
N PHE A 51 3.64 9.37 -7.28
CA PHE A 51 2.84 9.23 -8.49
C PHE A 51 3.61 9.62 -9.75
N SER A 52 4.46 10.65 -9.68
CA SER A 52 5.34 11.01 -10.80
C SER A 52 6.29 9.86 -11.15
N VAL A 53 6.86 9.18 -10.15
CA VAL A 53 7.72 8.00 -10.37
C VAL A 53 6.93 6.87 -11.04
N ILE A 54 5.70 6.59 -10.58
CA ILE A 54 4.80 5.61 -11.21
C ILE A 54 4.55 5.95 -12.68
N ILE A 55 4.25 7.21 -12.99
CA ILE A 55 4.02 7.66 -14.36
C ILE A 55 5.28 7.51 -15.21
N VAL A 56 6.45 7.86 -14.69
CA VAL A 56 7.73 7.70 -15.41
C VAL A 56 8.01 6.23 -15.70
N ILE A 57 7.85 5.33 -14.71
CA ILE A 57 8.02 3.89 -14.90
C ILE A 57 7.02 3.37 -15.93
N SER A 58 5.78 3.84 -15.89
CA SER A 58 4.74 3.46 -16.85
C SER A 58 5.07 3.94 -18.27
N MET A 59 5.64 5.13 -18.41
CA MET A 59 6.10 5.67 -19.70
C MET A 59 7.31 4.91 -20.25
N ILE A 60 8.22 4.46 -19.38
CA ILE A 60 9.32 3.57 -19.77
C ILE A 60 8.77 2.22 -20.25
N GLY A 61 7.83 1.62 -19.50
CA GLY A 61 7.19 0.37 -19.90
C GLY A 61 6.44 0.50 -21.24
N PHE A 62 5.74 1.62 -21.44
CA PHE A 62 5.16 1.99 -22.73
C PHE A 62 6.21 2.08 -23.84
N ALA A 63 7.32 2.78 -23.61
CA ALA A 63 8.39 2.94 -24.62
C ALA A 63 9.02 1.59 -25.00
N VAL A 64 9.19 0.68 -24.04
CA VAL A 64 9.63 -0.70 -24.29
C VAL A 64 8.59 -1.47 -25.10
N ALA A 65 7.30 -1.31 -24.79
CA ALA A 65 6.22 -1.97 -25.54
C ALA A 65 6.16 -1.51 -27.01
N GLN A 66 6.54 -0.25 -27.30
CA GLN A 66 6.61 0.27 -28.67
C GLN A 66 7.75 -0.33 -29.50
N ALA A 67 8.70 -1.04 -28.90
CA ALA A 67 9.73 -1.79 -29.62
C ALA A 67 9.22 -3.13 -30.19
N ILE A 68 8.00 -3.54 -29.82
CA ILE A 68 7.32 -4.77 -30.26
C ILE A 68 6.32 -4.37 -31.36
N PRO A 69 6.00 -5.26 -32.34
CA PRO A 69 4.92 -5.03 -33.31
C PRO A 69 3.63 -4.61 -32.61
N SER A 70 2.81 -3.79 -33.29
CA SER A 70 1.63 -3.14 -32.73
C SER A 70 0.55 -4.11 -32.23
N GLU A 71 0.47 -5.30 -32.82
CA GLU A 71 -0.65 -6.20 -32.64
C GLU A 71 -0.52 -7.12 -31.41
N PRO A 72 0.66 -7.66 -31.04
CA PRO A 72 0.88 -8.35 -29.77
C PRO A 72 0.65 -7.49 -28.52
N ILE A 73 0.71 -6.17 -28.62
CA ILE A 73 0.60 -5.23 -27.48
C ILE A 73 -0.69 -5.46 -26.68
N GLY A 74 -1.76 -5.90 -27.34
CA GLY A 74 -3.02 -6.25 -26.69
C GLY A 74 -2.96 -7.29 -25.59
N PHE A 75 -1.97 -8.19 -25.63
CA PHE A 75 -1.78 -9.19 -24.57
C PHE A 75 -1.34 -8.58 -23.24
N LEU A 76 -0.89 -7.31 -23.22
CA LEU A 76 -0.67 -6.57 -21.97
C LEU A 76 -1.97 -6.44 -21.15
N GLY A 77 -3.16 -6.57 -21.76
CA GLY A 77 -4.43 -6.64 -21.03
C GLY A 77 -4.57 -7.87 -20.13
N LEU A 78 -3.73 -8.91 -20.30
CA LEU A 78 -3.66 -10.02 -19.36
C LEU A 78 -3.09 -9.59 -17.99
N LEU A 79 -2.29 -8.52 -17.92
CA LEU A 79 -1.76 -8.00 -16.65
C LEU A 79 -2.88 -7.52 -15.71
N PRO A 80 -3.77 -6.58 -16.10
CA PRO A 80 -4.89 -6.19 -15.24
C PRO A 80 -5.87 -7.35 -14.97
N ILE A 81 -6.02 -8.34 -15.88
CA ILE A 81 -6.79 -9.55 -15.56
C ILE A 81 -6.14 -10.32 -14.41
N LEU A 82 -4.84 -10.57 -14.50
CA LEU A 82 -4.07 -11.27 -13.46
C LEU A 82 -4.09 -10.52 -12.13
N LEU A 83 -4.00 -9.18 -12.15
CA LEU A 83 -4.14 -8.34 -10.95
C LEU A 83 -5.54 -8.48 -10.33
N GLY A 84 -6.60 -8.43 -11.15
CA GLY A 84 -7.96 -8.63 -10.68
C GLY A 84 -8.18 -10.02 -10.06
N VAL A 85 -7.65 -11.08 -10.69
CA VAL A 85 -7.70 -12.44 -10.14
C VAL A 85 -6.89 -12.54 -8.85
N TRP A 86 -5.72 -11.93 -8.77
CA TRP A 86 -4.90 -11.89 -7.55
C TRP A 86 -5.67 -11.27 -6.39
N LYS A 87 -6.28 -10.09 -6.60
CA LYS A 87 -7.09 -9.43 -5.57
C LYS A 87 -8.33 -10.26 -5.19
N LEU A 88 -8.97 -10.93 -6.16
CA LEU A 88 -10.12 -11.82 -5.89
C LEU A 88 -9.73 -13.04 -5.06
N LEU A 89 -8.59 -13.68 -5.36
CA LEU A 89 -8.05 -14.77 -4.55
C LEU A 89 -7.74 -14.31 -3.13
N GLY A 90 -7.42 -13.03 -2.94
CA GLY A 90 -7.23 -12.44 -1.62
C GLY A 90 -8.48 -12.34 -0.78
N LEU A 91 -9.63 -12.10 -1.40
CA LEU A 91 -10.91 -12.13 -0.69
C LEU A 91 -11.32 -13.56 -0.29
N ILE A 92 -11.03 -14.54 -1.14
CA ILE A 92 -11.42 -15.94 -0.91
C ILE A 92 -10.47 -16.62 0.09
N PHE A 93 -9.17 -16.29 0.01
CA PHE A 93 -8.11 -16.82 0.85
C PHE A 93 -7.37 -15.67 1.56
N PRO A 94 -8.00 -15.05 2.57
CA PRO A 94 -7.33 -14.05 3.39
C PRO A 94 -6.13 -14.69 4.07
N SER A 95 -5.00 -13.99 4.05
CA SER A 95 -3.77 -14.39 4.73
C SER A 95 -3.58 -13.48 5.93
N ASP A 96 -3.46 -14.06 7.11
CA ASP A 96 -3.36 -13.34 8.39
C ASP A 96 -2.11 -12.43 8.49
N LEU A 97 -1.15 -12.60 7.57
CA LEU A 97 0.10 -11.83 7.49
C LEU A 97 0.02 -10.56 6.62
N GLU A 98 -1.02 -10.38 5.80
CA GLU A 98 -1.06 -9.24 4.86
C GLU A 98 -1.45 -7.92 5.53
N GLU A 99 -2.03 -7.95 6.73
CA GLU A 99 -2.37 -6.74 7.50
C GLU A 99 -1.16 -6.15 8.25
N GLU A 100 -0.06 -6.89 8.39
CA GLU A 100 1.13 -6.46 9.15
C GLU A 100 2.30 -5.93 8.28
N GLU A 101 2.19 -5.98 6.94
CA GLU A 101 3.24 -5.46 6.04
C GLU A 101 3.27 -3.92 5.93
N GLU A 102 2.66 -3.16 6.86
CA GLU A 102 2.94 -1.73 7.05
C GLU A 102 4.28 -1.57 7.79
N GLN A 103 5.36 -1.71 7.01
CA GLN A 103 6.74 -1.64 7.46
C GLN A 103 7.03 -0.41 8.33
N THR A 104 7.31 -0.69 9.59
CA THR A 104 7.96 0.21 10.54
C THR A 104 9.45 0.29 10.21
N GLU A 105 9.85 1.21 9.33
CA GLU A 105 11.26 1.63 9.27
C GLU A 105 11.51 2.86 10.15
N ASN A 106 12.19 2.59 11.26
CA ASN A 106 12.61 3.56 12.25
C ASN A 106 13.86 4.31 11.76
N VAL A 107 13.70 5.41 11.02
CA VAL A 107 14.83 6.30 10.70
C VAL A 107 14.52 7.73 11.10
N LYS A 108 14.96 8.14 12.28
CA LYS A 108 14.80 9.49 12.88
C LYS A 108 15.54 10.61 12.12
N THR A 109 14.88 11.46 11.32
CA THR A 109 15.31 12.86 10.97
C THR A 109 14.18 13.66 10.28
N ALA A 110 14.11 14.95 10.56
CA ALA A 110 13.00 15.88 10.27
C ALA A 110 12.60 16.07 8.79
N GLY A 111 11.30 16.29 8.57
CA GLY A 111 10.72 16.99 7.40
C GLY A 111 10.74 16.25 6.06
N MET A 112 11.93 16.01 5.51
CA MET A 112 12.14 15.40 4.19
C MET A 112 11.80 13.89 4.19
N LYS A 113 11.99 13.22 5.35
CA LYS A 113 11.63 11.81 5.52
C LYS A 113 10.14 11.54 5.41
N CYS A 114 9.30 12.51 5.76
CA CYS A 114 7.86 12.36 5.64
C CYS A 114 7.42 12.31 4.18
N ILE A 115 7.96 13.21 3.35
CA ILE A 115 7.68 13.23 1.90
C ILE A 115 8.20 11.95 1.26
N PHE A 116 9.42 11.53 1.60
CA PHE A 116 10.01 10.29 1.10
C PHE A 116 9.25 9.04 1.57
N LYS A 117 8.79 9.00 2.83
CA LYS A 117 7.93 7.93 3.39
C LYS A 117 6.67 7.79 2.55
N VAL A 118 5.93 8.89 2.36
CA VAL A 118 4.69 8.87 1.57
C VAL A 118 4.99 8.48 0.13
N ALA A 119 5.98 9.09 -0.51
CA ALA A 119 6.35 8.78 -1.89
C ALA A 119 6.77 7.31 -2.07
N SER A 120 7.51 6.75 -1.13
CA SER A 120 7.95 5.35 -1.19
C SER A 120 6.77 4.40 -1.05
N ILE A 121 5.87 4.67 -0.11
CA ILE A 121 4.65 3.87 0.08
C ILE A 121 3.73 3.97 -1.14
N THR A 122 3.58 5.17 -1.72
CA THR A 122 2.89 5.35 -3.01
C THR A 122 3.50 4.48 -4.11
N VAL A 123 4.82 4.50 -4.28
CA VAL A 123 5.49 3.70 -5.33
C VAL A 123 5.33 2.19 -5.09
N MET A 124 5.42 1.75 -3.83
CA MET A 124 5.23 0.34 -3.46
C MET A 124 3.80 -0.13 -3.75
N ASN A 125 2.80 0.71 -3.44
CA ASN A 125 1.40 0.41 -3.73
C ASN A 125 1.05 0.58 -5.22
N GLY A 126 1.78 1.44 -5.93
CA GLY A 126 1.56 1.77 -7.34
C GLY A 126 1.86 0.68 -8.35
N GLY A 127 2.08 -0.56 -7.91
CA GLY A 127 2.31 -1.69 -8.81
C GLY A 127 1.11 -1.96 -9.72
N ASP A 128 -0.11 -1.78 -9.24
CA ASP A 128 -1.32 -1.95 -10.04
C ASP A 128 -1.60 -0.75 -10.96
N ASN A 129 -1.19 0.47 -10.57
CA ASN A 129 -1.08 1.61 -11.49
C ASN A 129 -0.15 1.28 -12.66
N ILE A 130 1.09 0.83 -12.40
CA ILE A 130 2.06 0.48 -13.46
C ILE A 130 1.51 -0.63 -14.35
N GLY A 131 1.01 -1.71 -13.73
CA GLY A 131 0.44 -2.87 -14.41
C GLY A 131 -0.78 -2.55 -15.28
N THR A 132 -1.41 -1.39 -15.07
CA THR A 132 -2.58 -0.93 -15.83
C THR A 132 -2.24 0.17 -16.83
N TYR A 133 -1.41 1.14 -16.44
CA TYR A 133 -1.08 2.30 -17.26
C TYR A 133 -0.18 1.92 -18.43
N VAL A 134 0.75 0.97 -18.26
CA VAL A 134 1.59 0.47 -19.36
C VAL A 134 0.74 -0.11 -20.51
N PRO A 135 -0.17 -1.09 -20.28
CA PRO A 135 -1.09 -1.58 -21.31
C PRO A 135 -2.02 -0.51 -21.90
N LEU A 136 -2.41 0.50 -21.10
CA LEU A 136 -3.33 1.54 -21.55
C LEU A 136 -2.62 2.54 -22.49
N PHE A 137 -1.43 2.99 -22.11
CA PHE A 137 -0.64 3.95 -22.89
C PHE A 137 -0.15 3.34 -24.20
N SER A 138 0.17 2.05 -24.22
CA SER A 138 0.57 1.35 -25.46
C SER A 138 -0.56 1.20 -26.48
N GLN A 139 -1.81 1.40 -26.07
CA GLN A 139 -2.99 1.38 -26.94
C GLN A 139 -3.59 2.77 -27.21
N ALA A 140 -2.85 3.82 -26.88
CA ALA A 140 -3.28 5.20 -26.97
C ALA A 140 -2.39 5.98 -27.93
N GLU A 141 -2.99 6.95 -28.63
CA GLU A 141 -2.20 7.89 -29.43
C GLU A 141 -1.45 8.88 -28.51
N GLY A 142 -0.36 9.48 -28.98
CA GLY A 142 0.44 10.40 -28.15
C GLY A 142 -0.38 11.56 -27.54
N ALA A 143 -1.37 12.08 -28.28
CA ALA A 143 -2.29 13.09 -27.78
C ALA A 143 -3.24 12.57 -26.68
N GLU A 144 -3.66 11.29 -26.75
CA GLU A 144 -4.48 10.65 -25.73
C GLU A 144 -3.68 10.42 -24.44
N ILE A 145 -2.40 10.05 -24.55
CA ILE A 145 -1.51 9.90 -23.40
C ILE A 145 -1.36 11.23 -22.64
N ALA A 146 -1.19 12.34 -23.36
CA ALA A 146 -1.13 13.67 -22.73
C ALA A 146 -2.41 13.99 -21.94
N VAL A 147 -3.59 13.66 -22.50
CA VAL A 147 -4.87 13.83 -21.78
C VAL A 147 -4.93 12.93 -20.55
N TYR A 148 -4.52 11.65 -20.64
CA TYR A 148 -4.48 10.75 -19.48
C TYR A 148 -3.61 11.33 -18.36
N VAL A 149 -2.38 11.73 -18.67
CA VAL A 149 -1.44 12.25 -17.67
C VAL A 149 -1.99 13.51 -16.99
N VAL A 150 -2.51 14.47 -17.76
CA VAL A 150 -3.09 15.71 -17.21
C VAL A 150 -4.30 15.39 -16.33
N THR A 151 -5.21 14.53 -16.80
CA THR A 151 -6.39 14.13 -16.01
C THR A 151 -5.98 13.40 -14.73
N TYR A 152 -4.98 12.52 -14.77
CA TYR A 152 -4.49 11.80 -13.59
C TYR A 152 -3.96 12.75 -12.51
N TYR A 153 -3.18 13.78 -12.88
CA TYR A 153 -2.70 14.74 -11.89
C TYR A 153 -3.79 15.63 -11.29
N ILE A 154 -4.84 15.94 -12.07
CA ILE A 154 -6.02 16.66 -11.56
C ILE A 154 -6.79 15.78 -10.56
N LEU A 155 -7.04 14.52 -10.94
CA LEU A 155 -7.74 13.56 -10.09
C LEU A 155 -6.94 13.20 -8.83
N LEU A 156 -5.62 13.14 -8.90
CA LEU A 156 -4.75 12.95 -7.74
C LEU A 156 -4.95 14.05 -6.71
N GLY A 157 -5.07 15.30 -7.15
CA GLY A 157 -5.39 16.43 -6.27
C GLY A 157 -6.78 16.29 -5.63
N ILE A 158 -7.76 15.84 -6.42
CA ILE A 158 -9.12 15.57 -5.93
C ILE A 158 -9.12 14.43 -4.90
N TRP A 159 -8.37 13.35 -5.12
CA TRP A 159 -8.19 12.26 -4.16
C TRP A 159 -7.48 12.69 -2.89
N CYS A 160 -6.46 13.55 -2.98
CA CYS A 160 -5.86 14.17 -1.80
C CYS A 160 -6.88 14.95 -0.98
N LEU A 161 -7.74 15.74 -1.65
CA LEU A 161 -8.80 16.48 -0.97
C LEU A 161 -9.84 15.55 -0.35
N ILE A 162 -10.29 14.53 -1.08
CA ILE A 162 -11.30 13.59 -0.60
C ILE A 162 -10.79 12.79 0.59
N ALA A 163 -9.56 12.26 0.54
CA ALA A 163 -8.94 11.59 1.69
C ALA A 163 -8.83 12.53 2.90
N PHE A 164 -8.44 13.80 2.68
CA PHE A 164 -8.38 14.80 3.75
C PHE A 164 -9.75 15.08 4.37
N LEU A 165 -10.82 15.10 3.58
CA LEU A 165 -12.19 15.27 4.10
C LEU A 165 -12.69 14.02 4.87
N ILE A 166 -12.27 12.82 4.46
CA ILE A 166 -12.70 11.55 5.05
C ILE A 166 -12.07 11.29 6.44
N ILE A 167 -10.99 11.98 6.83
CA ILE A 167 -10.34 11.85 8.16
C ILE A 167 -11.36 11.88 9.31
N LYS A 168 -12.43 12.68 9.17
CA LYS A 168 -13.43 12.87 10.22
C LYS A 168 -14.45 11.73 10.36
N GLN A 169 -14.46 10.76 9.44
CA GLN A 169 -15.52 9.77 9.31
C GLN A 169 -14.97 8.34 9.11
N ARG A 170 -14.33 7.78 10.14
CA ARG A 170 -13.75 6.43 10.13
C ARG A 170 -14.74 5.33 9.74
N HIS A 171 -16.03 5.52 10.06
CA HIS A 171 -17.09 4.58 9.71
C HIS A 171 -17.34 4.50 8.19
N ILE A 172 -17.26 5.62 7.48
CA ILE A 172 -17.42 5.66 6.01
C ILE A 172 -16.24 4.94 5.35
N LEU A 173 -15.03 5.12 5.88
CA LEU A 173 -13.83 4.49 5.36
C LEU A 173 -13.91 2.96 5.41
N LEU A 174 -14.33 2.38 6.54
CA LEU A 174 -14.45 0.92 6.70
C LEU A 174 -15.50 0.32 5.75
N ILE A 175 -16.63 1.00 5.58
CA ILE A 175 -17.67 0.57 4.64
C ILE A 175 -17.14 0.65 3.20
N ALA A 176 -16.52 1.77 2.83
CA ALA A 176 -15.93 1.97 1.52
C ALA A 176 -14.87 0.91 1.22
N GLN A 177 -14.01 0.56 2.18
CA GLN A 177 -12.97 -0.46 2.04
C GLN A 177 -13.57 -1.85 1.80
N LYS A 178 -14.65 -2.20 2.50
CA LYS A 178 -15.34 -3.47 2.30
C LYS A 178 -15.93 -3.60 0.89
N TYR A 179 -16.58 -2.54 0.39
CA TYR A 179 -17.13 -2.55 -0.97
C TYR A 179 -16.05 -2.48 -2.04
N ALA A 180 -15.04 -1.63 -1.85
CA ALA A 180 -13.89 -1.51 -2.74
C ALA A 180 -13.18 -2.86 -2.90
N GLY A 181 -12.96 -3.59 -1.79
CA GLY A 181 -12.35 -4.91 -1.80
C GLY A 181 -13.03 -5.89 -2.76
N VAL A 182 -14.36 -5.84 -2.89
CA VAL A 182 -15.12 -6.72 -3.81
C VAL A 182 -15.22 -6.15 -5.23
N VAL A 183 -15.42 -4.84 -5.38
CA VAL A 183 -15.68 -4.20 -6.67
C VAL A 183 -14.41 -4.05 -7.51
N VAL A 184 -13.30 -3.70 -6.89
CA VAL A 184 -12.03 -3.40 -7.56
C VAL A 184 -11.45 -4.58 -8.34
N PRO A 185 -11.41 -5.82 -7.80
CA PRO A 185 -11.01 -6.99 -8.57
C PRO A 185 -11.80 -7.17 -9.86
N LEU A 186 -13.12 -6.96 -9.81
CA LEU A 186 -14.01 -7.10 -10.97
C LEU A 186 -13.73 -6.01 -12.01
N LEU A 187 -13.47 -4.78 -11.57
CA LEU A 187 -13.12 -3.68 -12.46
C LEU A 187 -11.78 -3.93 -13.17
N TYR A 188 -10.79 -4.50 -12.48
CA TYR A 188 -9.51 -4.89 -13.08
C TYR A 188 -9.66 -5.96 -14.16
N VAL A 189 -10.44 -7.02 -13.88
CA VAL A 189 -10.73 -8.06 -14.89
C VAL A 189 -11.45 -7.45 -16.09
N GLY A 190 -12.47 -6.63 -15.85
CA GLY A 190 -13.21 -5.93 -16.92
C GLY A 190 -12.31 -5.03 -17.77
N LEU A 191 -11.41 -4.28 -17.13
CA LEU A 191 -10.47 -3.39 -17.81
C LEU A 191 -9.49 -4.17 -18.69
N GLY A 192 -8.96 -5.29 -18.19
CA GLY A 192 -8.05 -6.12 -18.97
C GLY A 192 -8.73 -6.81 -20.16
N ILE A 193 -9.98 -7.29 -19.98
CA ILE A 193 -10.80 -7.79 -21.09
C ILE A 193 -11.03 -6.69 -22.13
N PHE A 194 -11.33 -5.46 -21.69
CA PHE A 194 -11.51 -4.32 -22.59
C PHE A 194 -10.25 -4.02 -23.41
N ILE A 195 -9.08 -4.03 -22.78
CA ILE A 195 -7.77 -3.82 -23.43
C ILE A 195 -7.52 -4.91 -24.49
N VAL A 196 -7.76 -6.17 -24.15
CA VAL A 196 -7.59 -7.31 -25.08
C VAL A 196 -8.54 -7.19 -26.27
N ILE A 197 -9.83 -6.90 -26.06
CA ILE A 197 -10.81 -6.80 -27.15
C ILE A 197 -10.50 -5.61 -28.06
N LYS A 198 -10.16 -4.45 -27.47
CA LYS A 198 -9.85 -3.23 -28.23
C LYS A 198 -8.65 -3.41 -29.16
N SER A 199 -7.66 -4.19 -28.74
CA SER A 199 -6.40 -4.37 -29.46
C SER A 199 -6.47 -5.23 -30.72
N HIS A 200 -7.53 -6.04 -30.88
CA HIS A 200 -7.61 -7.08 -31.90
C HIS A 200 -6.42 -8.07 -31.92
N CYS A 201 -5.68 -8.23 -30.81
CA CYS A 201 -4.49 -9.08 -30.75
C CYS A 201 -4.79 -10.57 -31.00
N TYR A 202 -5.95 -11.05 -30.55
CA TYR A 202 -6.39 -12.44 -30.76
C TYR A 202 -6.70 -12.73 -32.24
N PRO A 203 -7.57 -11.95 -32.93
CA PRO A 203 -7.79 -12.09 -34.36
C PRO A 203 -6.51 -12.05 -35.19
N TRP A 204 -5.61 -11.10 -34.91
CA TRP A 204 -4.33 -10.98 -35.60
C TRP A 204 -3.46 -12.23 -35.41
N SER A 205 -3.32 -12.70 -34.17
CA SER A 205 -2.53 -13.89 -33.84
C SER A 205 -3.11 -15.15 -34.50
N ILE A 206 -4.45 -15.28 -34.54
CA ILE A 206 -5.12 -16.40 -35.21
C ILE A 206 -4.82 -16.40 -36.71
N GLN A 207 -4.88 -15.24 -37.36
CA GLN A 207 -4.57 -15.11 -38.79
C GLN A 207 -3.11 -15.48 -39.07
N ASN A 208 -2.18 -14.92 -38.31
CA ASN A 208 -0.75 -15.16 -38.48
C ASN A 208 -0.37 -16.64 -38.23
N ILE A 209 -1.05 -17.33 -37.33
CA ILE A 209 -0.86 -18.78 -37.13
C ILE A 209 -1.50 -19.57 -38.28
N ASN A 210 -2.70 -19.20 -38.73
CA ASN A 210 -3.38 -19.92 -39.81
C ASN A 210 -2.62 -19.87 -41.13
N GLU A 211 -1.89 -18.79 -41.42
CA GLU A 211 -1.04 -18.70 -42.61
C GLU A 211 0.10 -19.73 -42.63
N GLY A 212 0.56 -20.18 -41.46
CA GLY A 212 1.66 -21.15 -41.33
C GLY A 212 1.23 -22.63 -41.31
N PHE A 213 -0.07 -22.93 -41.24
CA PHE A 213 -0.56 -24.30 -41.03
C PHE A 213 -1.81 -24.64 -41.87
N LEU A 214 -1.83 -25.85 -42.45
CA LEU A 214 -3.03 -26.38 -43.09
C LEU A 214 -4.12 -26.67 -42.04
N GLY A 215 -5.35 -26.20 -42.28
CA GLY A 215 -6.52 -26.52 -41.45
C GLY A 215 -6.97 -25.46 -40.44
N ASN A 216 -6.46 -24.23 -40.51
CA ASN A 216 -6.83 -23.10 -39.64
C ASN A 216 -6.77 -23.40 -38.12
N PRO A 217 -5.67 -23.97 -37.59
CA PRO A 217 -5.59 -24.37 -36.18
C PRO A 217 -5.43 -23.20 -35.20
N GLY A 218 -5.24 -21.96 -35.68
CA GLY A 218 -4.88 -20.80 -34.88
C GLY A 218 -5.83 -20.49 -33.73
N LYS A 219 -7.14 -20.74 -33.88
CA LYS A 219 -8.10 -20.60 -32.77
C LYS A 219 -7.83 -21.59 -31.64
N ALA A 220 -7.60 -22.86 -31.97
CA ALA A 220 -7.37 -23.90 -30.98
C ALA A 220 -6.01 -23.75 -30.31
N ILE A 221 -4.97 -23.44 -31.10
CA ILE A 221 -3.61 -23.22 -30.59
C ILE A 221 -3.60 -22.02 -29.65
N LEU A 222 -4.15 -20.88 -30.07
CA LEU A 222 -4.12 -19.68 -29.24
C LEU A 222 -4.95 -19.86 -27.96
N ALA A 223 -6.14 -20.46 -28.05
CA ALA A 223 -6.98 -20.73 -26.87
C ALA A 223 -6.29 -21.67 -25.88
N THR A 224 -5.64 -22.74 -26.35
CA THR A 224 -4.91 -23.68 -25.49
C THR A 224 -3.70 -23.00 -24.83
N MET A 225 -2.90 -22.25 -25.58
CA MET A 225 -1.76 -21.51 -25.06
C MET A 225 -2.17 -20.48 -23.99
N THR A 226 -3.19 -19.66 -24.26
CA THR A 226 -3.63 -18.63 -23.30
C THR A 226 -4.27 -19.25 -22.06
N THR A 227 -5.02 -20.34 -22.21
CA THR A 227 -5.63 -21.05 -21.08
C THR A 227 -4.55 -21.71 -20.22
N PHE A 228 -3.55 -22.34 -20.84
CA PHE A 228 -2.43 -22.93 -20.11
C PHE A 228 -1.63 -21.88 -19.35
N LEU A 229 -1.32 -20.74 -19.99
CA LEU A 229 -0.62 -19.62 -19.35
C LEU A 229 -1.40 -19.07 -18.16
N LEU A 230 -2.69 -18.76 -18.34
CA LEU A 230 -3.53 -18.24 -17.26
C LEU A 230 -3.69 -19.26 -16.14
N SER A 231 -3.93 -20.53 -16.45
CA SER A 231 -4.04 -21.59 -15.45
C SER A 231 -2.74 -21.74 -14.66
N SER A 232 -1.58 -21.77 -15.34
CA SER A 232 -0.27 -21.87 -14.68
C SER A 232 -0.02 -20.69 -13.74
N CYS A 233 -0.32 -19.46 -14.20
CA CYS A 233 -0.22 -18.25 -13.37
C CYS A 233 -1.16 -18.34 -12.16
N ILE A 234 -2.44 -18.66 -12.36
CA ILE A 234 -3.44 -18.74 -11.28
C ILE A 234 -3.07 -19.83 -10.26
N THR A 235 -2.62 -21.00 -10.71
CA THR A 235 -2.15 -22.08 -9.82
C THR A 235 -0.94 -21.63 -9.01
N THR A 236 0.02 -20.95 -9.64
CA THR A 236 1.19 -20.40 -8.96
C THR A 236 0.78 -19.34 -7.93
N MET A 237 -0.15 -18.45 -8.29
CA MET A 237 -0.67 -17.43 -7.39
C MET A 237 -1.37 -18.03 -6.18
N LEU A 238 -2.24 -19.01 -6.40
CA LEU A 238 -2.92 -19.76 -5.34
C LEU A 238 -1.90 -20.47 -4.45
N TRP A 239 -0.88 -21.10 -5.02
CA TRP A 239 0.16 -21.78 -4.27
C TRP A 239 0.97 -20.83 -3.37
N ILE A 240 1.42 -19.69 -3.91
CA ILE A 240 2.11 -18.65 -3.14
C ILE A 240 1.26 -18.20 -1.96
N ARG A 241 -0.04 -18.00 -2.19
CA ARG A 241 -0.96 -17.49 -1.18
C ARG A 241 -1.26 -18.51 -0.08
N LEU A 242 -1.49 -19.76 -0.46
CA LEU A 242 -1.61 -20.86 0.49
C LEU A 242 -0.33 -21.05 1.32
N ARG A 243 0.84 -20.88 0.70
CA ARG A 243 2.12 -20.94 1.40
C ARG A 243 2.30 -19.80 2.41
N LYS A 244 1.93 -18.55 2.06
CA LYS A 244 1.92 -17.42 3.01
C LYS A 244 1.02 -17.71 4.21
N ARG A 245 -0.21 -18.19 3.97
CA ARG A 245 -1.14 -18.57 5.04
C ARG A 245 -0.60 -19.67 5.97
N SER A 246 0.05 -20.69 5.40
CA SER A 246 0.67 -21.77 6.19
C SER A 246 1.89 -21.32 7.01
N ALA A 247 2.60 -20.29 6.57
CA ALA A 247 3.70 -19.68 7.33
C ALA A 247 3.18 -18.84 8.51
N GLY A 248 2.11 -18.06 8.28
CA GLY A 248 1.45 -17.26 9.34
C GLY A 248 0.94 -18.12 10.49
N ARG A 249 0.22 -19.22 10.17
CA ARG A 249 -0.26 -20.17 11.20
C ARG A 249 0.86 -20.82 12.02
N ARG A 250 2.02 -21.07 11.42
CA ARG A 250 3.17 -21.64 12.15
C ARG A 250 3.77 -20.65 13.12
N THR A 251 4.00 -19.41 12.67
CA THR A 251 4.54 -18.34 13.51
C THR A 251 3.64 -18.08 14.72
N MET A 252 2.32 -18.00 14.50
CA MET A 252 1.36 -17.77 15.58
C MET A 252 1.30 -18.94 16.57
N ALA A 253 1.39 -20.19 16.09
CA ALA A 253 1.44 -21.37 16.95
C ALA A 253 2.73 -21.45 17.79
N ASP A 254 3.88 -21.02 17.25
CA ASP A 254 5.14 -20.96 18.00
C ASP A 254 5.10 -19.85 19.07
N THR A 255 4.58 -18.65 18.75
CA THR A 255 4.42 -17.55 19.72
C THR A 255 3.45 -17.91 20.86
N ASP A 256 2.33 -18.57 20.55
CA ASP A 256 1.38 -19.04 21.58
C ASP A 256 2.01 -20.10 22.49
N MET A 257 2.85 -20.98 21.95
CA MET A 257 3.58 -21.99 22.72
C MET A 257 4.65 -21.34 23.61
N GLU A 258 5.32 -20.30 23.13
CA GLU A 258 6.31 -19.53 23.89
C GLU A 258 5.64 -18.75 25.04
N LEU A 259 4.53 -18.04 24.78
CA LEU A 259 3.73 -17.34 25.80
C LEU A 259 3.15 -18.28 26.87
N GLN A 260 2.78 -19.51 26.50
CA GLN A 260 2.32 -20.52 27.46
C GLN A 260 3.46 -21.15 28.28
N SER A 261 4.69 -21.10 27.77
CA SER A 261 5.88 -21.61 28.48
C SER A 261 6.50 -20.59 29.45
N MET A 262 6.10 -19.31 29.38
CA MET A 262 6.50 -18.27 30.32
C MET A 262 5.65 -18.34 31.60
N ASP A 263 6.23 -18.86 32.69
CA ASP A 263 5.57 -18.94 34.00
C ASP A 263 5.13 -17.53 34.49
N PRO A 264 3.84 -17.29 34.81
CA PRO A 264 3.35 -15.99 35.28
C PRO A 264 3.83 -15.57 36.68
N ILE A 265 4.76 -16.32 37.29
CA ILE A 265 5.19 -16.15 38.69
C ILE A 265 6.64 -15.64 38.83
N SER A 266 7.43 -15.54 37.75
CA SER A 266 8.84 -15.12 37.88
C SER A 266 9.04 -13.60 37.99
N GLU A 267 8.18 -12.76 37.39
CA GLU A 267 8.35 -11.29 37.46
C GLU A 267 7.86 -10.66 38.78
N ALA A 268 6.97 -11.33 39.52
CA ALA A 268 6.46 -10.80 40.79
C ALA A 268 7.41 -11.01 41.98
N VAL A 269 8.42 -11.90 41.86
CA VAL A 269 9.35 -12.20 42.96
C VAL A 269 10.59 -11.32 42.94
N ASN A 270 10.97 -10.73 41.81
CA ASN A 270 12.19 -9.91 41.72
C ASN A 270 12.01 -8.43 42.15
N SER A 271 10.81 -8.05 42.59
CA SER A 271 10.47 -6.70 43.09
C SER A 271 10.40 -6.61 44.62
N LYS A 272 10.51 -7.74 45.35
CA LYS A 272 10.27 -7.79 46.81
C LYS A 272 11.37 -8.41 47.67
N SER A 273 12.61 -8.55 47.19
CA SER A 273 13.75 -8.95 48.02
C SER A 273 14.87 -7.93 47.99
N GLY A 274 14.84 -6.96 48.92
CA GLY A 274 15.94 -6.02 49.09
C GLY A 274 15.73 -5.03 50.22
N THR A 275 15.52 -5.49 51.46
CA THR A 275 15.59 -4.61 52.63
C THR A 275 16.44 -5.21 53.76
N TYR A 276 17.35 -4.35 54.26
CA TYR A 276 18.10 -4.35 55.53
C TYR A 276 19.33 -5.26 55.72
N GLY A 277 20.47 -4.63 56.08
CA GLY A 277 21.43 -5.24 57.01
C GLY A 277 22.93 -4.89 56.89
N SER A 278 23.34 -3.72 57.41
CA SER A 278 24.51 -3.47 58.29
C SER A 278 25.95 -3.93 57.93
N GLY A 279 26.83 -2.93 57.71
CA GLY A 279 28.03 -2.67 58.55
C GLY A 279 29.37 -3.40 58.28
N ALA A 280 30.40 -2.64 57.87
CA ALA A 280 31.74 -2.52 58.51
C ALA A 280 32.70 -1.68 57.63
N GLY A 281 33.60 -0.93 58.26
CA GLY A 281 34.39 0.17 57.68
C GLY A 281 35.57 -0.23 56.77
N VAL A 282 36.20 0.77 56.14
CA VAL A 282 37.54 1.31 56.50
C VAL A 282 37.90 2.50 55.58
N ALA A 283 38.39 3.56 56.23
CA ALA A 283 39.20 4.72 55.86
C ALA A 283 39.60 5.05 54.39
N GLY A 284 39.51 6.34 54.06
CA GLY A 284 40.15 6.98 52.90
C GLY A 284 39.98 8.50 52.88
N THR A 285 40.86 9.18 53.61
CA THR A 285 41.30 10.60 53.60
C THR A 285 40.73 11.62 52.58
N ALA A 286 40.24 12.73 53.16
CA ALA A 286 40.49 14.15 52.86
C ALA A 286 40.70 14.62 51.40
N GLU A 287 39.85 15.53 50.93
CA GLU A 287 40.29 16.90 50.60
C GLU A 287 39.12 17.89 50.52
N GLU A 288 39.44 19.10 50.95
CA GLU A 288 38.63 20.27 51.22
C GLU A 288 38.51 21.11 49.95
N ASN A 289 37.30 21.55 49.54
CA ASN A 289 37.20 22.84 48.87
C ASN A 289 35.82 23.50 48.99
N THR A 290 35.89 24.81 49.11
CA THR A 290 34.95 25.74 49.71
C THR A 290 33.88 26.27 48.77
N GLY A 291 32.67 26.46 49.31
CA GLY A 291 31.91 27.72 49.23
C GLY A 291 31.23 28.09 47.90
N SER A 292 29.89 28.06 47.89
CA SER A 292 29.11 29.27 47.58
C SER A 292 27.67 29.14 48.08
N SER A 293 27.33 30.08 48.96
CA SER A 293 26.02 30.48 49.46
C SER A 293 25.00 30.73 48.33
N TYR A 294 23.74 30.32 48.51
CA TYR A 294 22.58 31.23 48.47
C TYR A 294 21.33 30.55 49.05
N ARG A 295 20.62 31.33 49.88
CA ARG A 295 19.55 30.98 50.81
C ARG A 295 18.18 30.70 50.17
N ASP A 296 17.45 29.80 50.82
CA ASP A 296 16.05 29.84 51.25
C ASP A 296 15.07 30.77 50.53
N VAL A 297 13.97 30.21 49.99
CA VAL A 297 12.58 30.62 50.34
C VAL A 297 11.60 29.45 50.10
N VAL A 298 11.04 28.88 51.17
CA VAL A 298 9.71 28.25 51.23
C VAL A 298 9.01 28.83 52.46
N PRO A 299 7.73 29.24 52.36
CA PRO A 299 6.70 28.62 53.20
C PRO A 299 5.45 28.24 52.37
N ALA A 300 4.90 27.04 52.54
CA ALA A 300 3.76 26.69 53.41
C ALA A 300 2.39 27.15 52.86
N VAL A 301 1.59 26.23 52.29
CA VAL A 301 0.41 25.58 52.91
C VAL A 301 -0.75 26.54 53.15
N GLU A 302 -1.83 26.40 52.37
CA GLU A 302 -3.18 26.53 52.91
C GLU A 302 -4.20 25.67 52.15
N SER A 303 -4.84 24.80 52.91
CA SER A 303 -5.93 23.89 52.58
C SER A 303 -7.28 24.61 52.63
N ILE A 304 -8.15 24.44 51.62
CA ILE A 304 -9.60 24.65 51.81
C ILE A 304 -10.39 23.54 51.12
N SER A 305 -10.95 22.67 51.94
CA SER A 305 -12.15 21.89 51.66
C SER A 305 -13.37 22.81 51.64
N LYS A 306 -14.29 22.64 50.68
CA LYS A 306 -15.71 22.87 50.98
C LYS A 306 -16.63 22.06 50.06
N SER A 307 -17.23 21.04 50.67
CA SER A 307 -18.50 20.44 50.28
C SER A 307 -19.63 21.47 50.37
N ARG A 308 -20.55 21.48 49.40
CA ARG A 308 -21.95 21.80 49.67
C ARG A 308 -22.87 21.31 48.55
N ASP A 309 -23.91 20.65 49.01
CA ASP A 309 -25.09 20.15 48.33
C ASP A 309 -25.81 21.23 47.51
N ILE A 310 -26.40 20.82 46.38
CA ILE A 310 -27.83 20.87 45.99
C ILE A 310 -27.98 19.99 44.74
#